data_AF-A0A5N6NM19-F1
#
_entry.id   AF-A0A5N6NM19-F1
#
_cell.length_a   1.000
_cell.length_b   1.000
_cell.length_c   1.000
_cell.angle_alpha   90.00
_cell.angle_beta   90.00
_cell.angle_gamma   90.00
#
_symmetry.space_group_name_H-M   'P 1'
#
loop_
_entity.id
_entity.type
_entity.pdbx_description
1 polymer ?
#
loop_
_entity_poly.entity_id
_entity_poly.type
_entity_poly.pdbx_seq_one_letter_code
_entity_poly.pdbx_strand_id
1 'polypeptide(L)'
;MSSGTQGVMFLLAIMVSWAIDIFAHNSEVHVKLENRLKSKVYLSPKITQFPGSVSNKTYYDIKFPKGHIAVKSFNAEVVDEAGDPVSLQETYVHHWFAVRYYQNKVSKDIIIAGNSGLICNLYNVTVDKDGRPLRPNYVGGLYCCYDGTQCKVKNGVRNVSRNVYLKYTVKWVDWSDSIVPVKVFIFDVTDTWQHTGIHKCLFEYDVKKSTTGVATNNYTSSRRSSVSFPTAGDVVYGFAQQYIGGTGASLYGEDGRVICSSKPIYGKGNDVGDEAGYIVGMSTCYPKPGSVKIAKGETVTLESNYSSKKMHTGVLGLFYLLVAESS
;
A
#
# COMPACT_ATOMS: atom_id res chain seq x y z
N MET A 1 45.03 -30.46 -33.61
CA MET A 1 44.58 -29.06 -33.43
C MET A 1 43.41 -29.07 -32.44
N SER A 2 43.70 -28.98 -31.14
CA SER A 2 42.68 -28.84 -30.09
C SER A 2 42.81 -27.43 -29.53
N SER A 3 41.95 -26.53 -30.02
CA SER A 3 41.98 -25.09 -29.77
C SER A 3 40.60 -24.64 -29.26
N GLY A 4 40.04 -25.35 -28.28
CA GLY A 4 38.66 -25.10 -27.81
C GLY A 4 38.47 -24.94 -26.31
N THR A 5 39.40 -25.41 -25.47
CA THR A 5 39.14 -25.57 -24.02
C THR A 5 39.68 -24.44 -23.15
N GLN A 6 40.73 -23.73 -23.58
CA GLN A 6 41.32 -22.64 -22.77
C GLN A 6 40.42 -21.39 -22.71
N GLY A 7 39.77 -21.01 -23.82
CA GLY A 7 38.90 -19.83 -23.86
C GLY A 7 37.66 -19.95 -22.96
N VAL A 8 37.08 -21.15 -22.86
CA VAL A 8 35.91 -21.42 -22.02
C VAL A 8 36.24 -21.38 -20.52
N MET A 9 37.40 -21.90 -20.12
CA MET A 9 37.86 -21.83 -18.73
C MET A 9 38.18 -20.41 -18.27
N PHE A 10 38.79 -19.58 -19.13
CA PHE A 10 39.04 -18.17 -18.81
C PHE A 10 37.73 -17.37 -18.63
N LEU A 11 36.74 -17.60 -19.49
CA LEU A 11 35.42 -16.96 -19.36
C LEU A 11 34.68 -17.40 -18.09
N LEU A 12 34.72 -18.69 -17.74
CA LEU A 12 34.14 -19.20 -16.48
C LEU A 12 34.84 -18.61 -15.26
N ALA A 13 36.18 -18.51 -15.26
CA ALA A 13 36.93 -17.91 -14.18
C ALA A 13 36.59 -16.42 -13.99
N ILE A 14 36.47 -15.65 -15.08
CA ILE A 14 36.08 -14.23 -15.02
C ILE A 14 34.65 -14.07 -14.48
N MET A 15 33.71 -14.91 -14.93
CA MET A 15 32.33 -14.89 -14.45
C MET A 15 32.21 -15.26 -12.97
N VAL A 16 33.01 -16.23 -12.51
CA VAL A 16 33.07 -16.63 -11.09
C VAL A 16 33.70 -15.53 -10.24
N SER A 17 34.78 -14.90 -10.69
CA SER A 17 35.39 -13.76 -9.98
C SER A 17 34.43 -12.57 -9.89
N TRP A 18 33.76 -12.20 -10.99
CA TRP A 18 32.74 -11.15 -10.99
C TRP A 18 31.56 -11.47 -10.08
N ALA A 19 31.08 -12.71 -10.08
CA ALA A 19 30.02 -13.14 -9.17
C ALA A 19 30.48 -13.04 -7.71
N ILE A 20 31.68 -13.51 -7.38
CA ILE A 20 32.26 -13.44 -6.03
C ILE A 20 32.40 -11.98 -5.58
N ASP A 21 32.92 -11.09 -6.44
CA ASP A 21 33.09 -9.68 -6.14
C ASP A 21 31.72 -8.98 -5.92
N ILE A 22 30.71 -9.29 -6.73
CA ILE A 22 29.34 -8.76 -6.55
C ILE A 22 28.71 -9.26 -5.25
N PHE A 23 28.86 -10.55 -4.93
CA PHE A 23 28.35 -11.12 -3.68
C PHE A 23 29.06 -10.55 -2.45
N ALA A 24 30.39 -10.43 -2.51
CA ALA A 24 31.19 -9.84 -1.44
C ALA A 24 30.83 -8.37 -1.23
N HIS A 25 30.72 -7.58 -2.30
CA HIS A 25 30.38 -6.17 -2.22
C HIS A 25 28.96 -5.96 -1.66
N ASN A 26 27.97 -6.75 -2.11
CA ASN A 26 26.62 -6.70 -1.55
C ASN A 26 26.59 -7.07 -0.06
N SER A 27 27.39 -8.07 0.35
CA SER A 27 27.47 -8.48 1.75
C SER A 27 28.10 -7.40 2.64
N GLU A 28 29.17 -6.76 2.18
CA GLU A 28 29.88 -5.72 2.94
C GLU A 28 29.05 -4.43 3.03
N VAL A 29 28.39 -4.04 1.94
CA VAL A 29 27.45 -2.91 1.92
C VAL A 29 26.29 -3.15 2.88
N HIS A 30 25.73 -4.38 2.90
CA HIS A 30 24.66 -4.73 3.83
C HIS A 30 25.11 -4.63 5.29
N VAL A 31 26.25 -5.23 5.64
CA VAL A 31 26.83 -5.20 7.00
C VAL A 31 27.17 -3.77 7.42
N LYS A 32 27.74 -2.96 6.53
CA LYS A 32 28.08 -1.55 6.80
C LYS A 32 26.84 -0.68 6.99
N LEU A 33 25.75 -0.96 6.29
CA LEU A 33 24.47 -0.28 6.45
C LEU A 33 23.80 -0.65 7.78
N GLU A 34 23.86 -1.94 8.18
CA GLU A 34 23.37 -2.37 9.50
C GLU A 34 24.13 -1.72 10.64
N ASN A 35 25.46 -1.61 10.54
CA ASN A 35 26.30 -0.94 11.54
C ASN A 35 26.05 0.57 11.66
N ARG A 36 25.42 1.20 10.66
CA ARG A 36 25.07 2.63 10.64
C ARG A 36 23.59 2.90 10.90
N LEU A 37 22.80 1.85 11.12
CA LEU A 37 21.37 1.95 11.27
C LEU A 37 21.02 2.61 12.61
N LYS A 38 20.42 3.79 12.53
CA LYS A 38 19.87 4.51 13.68
C LYS A 38 18.40 4.13 13.86
N SER A 39 17.94 4.14 15.11
CA SER A 39 16.56 3.83 15.46
C SER A 39 16.08 4.74 16.58
N LYS A 40 14.83 5.20 16.51
CA LYS A 40 14.21 5.97 17.57
C LYS A 40 12.70 5.79 17.57
N VAL A 41 12.15 5.73 18.78
CA VAL A 41 10.72 5.61 19.05
C VAL A 41 10.14 6.99 19.35
N TYR A 42 8.95 7.23 18.85
CA TYR A 42 8.18 8.44 19.05
C TYR A 42 6.73 8.09 19.36
N LEU A 43 5.99 9.07 19.90
CA LEU A 43 4.58 8.98 20.21
C LEU A 43 3.84 10.13 19.55
N SER A 44 2.66 9.85 18.99
CA SER A 44 1.73 10.87 18.53
C SER A 44 1.16 11.68 19.70
N PRO A 45 0.47 12.80 19.43
CA PRO A 45 -0.48 13.35 20.38
C PRO A 45 -1.54 12.33 20.80
N LYS A 46 -2.16 12.59 21.95
CA LYS A 46 -3.20 11.75 22.55
C LYS A 46 -4.42 11.63 21.65
N ILE A 47 -4.91 10.41 21.49
CA ILE A 47 -6.14 10.09 20.78
C ILE A 47 -7.14 9.51 21.79
N THR A 48 -8.19 10.26 22.11
CA THR A 48 -9.27 9.74 22.95
C THR A 48 -10.26 8.96 22.09
N GLN A 49 -10.54 7.72 22.50
CA GLN A 49 -11.46 6.79 21.84
C GLN A 49 -12.60 6.40 22.77
N PHE A 50 -13.76 6.15 22.19
CA PHE A 50 -14.91 5.51 22.82
C PHE A 50 -15.19 4.16 22.14
N PRO A 51 -15.96 3.25 22.75
CA PRO A 51 -16.35 2.02 22.08
C PRO A 51 -16.99 2.31 20.72
N GLY A 52 -16.44 1.72 19.66
CA GLY A 52 -16.92 1.89 18.29
C GLY A 52 -16.60 3.23 17.61
N SER A 53 -15.90 4.16 18.28
CA SER A 53 -15.55 5.44 17.64
C SER A 53 -14.51 5.26 16.53
N VAL A 54 -14.64 6.07 15.50
CA VAL A 54 -13.64 6.23 14.44
C VAL A 54 -12.89 7.53 14.69
N SER A 55 -11.56 7.47 14.55
CA SER A 55 -10.75 8.68 14.54
C SER A 55 -9.81 8.73 13.36
N ASN A 56 -9.91 9.82 12.62
CA ASN A 56 -9.03 10.15 11.53
C ASN A 56 -8.31 11.46 11.91
N LYS A 57 -7.08 11.30 12.43
CA LYS A 57 -6.28 12.41 12.94
C LYS A 57 -5.14 12.73 12.00
N THR A 58 -5.01 14.01 11.66
CA THR A 58 -3.88 14.55 10.91
C THR A 58 -3.01 15.36 11.86
N TYR A 59 -1.74 14.99 11.97
CA TYR A 59 -0.76 15.70 12.78
C TYR A 59 0.30 16.32 11.89
N TYR A 60 0.54 17.62 12.09
CA TYR A 60 1.61 18.36 11.42
C TYR A 60 2.83 18.46 12.35
N ASP A 61 4.02 18.55 11.74
CA ASP A 61 5.29 18.67 12.46
C ASP A 61 5.49 17.62 13.57
N ILE A 62 5.15 16.37 13.27
CA ILE A 62 5.35 15.26 14.20
C ILE A 62 6.84 15.11 14.53
N LYS A 63 7.16 14.62 15.72
CA LYS A 63 8.54 14.32 16.09
C LYS A 63 9.11 13.29 15.11
N PHE A 64 10.18 13.65 14.43
CA PHE A 64 10.82 12.81 13.42
C PHE A 64 12.33 13.02 13.47
N PRO A 65 13.16 12.04 13.05
CA PRO A 65 14.59 12.27 12.95
C PRO A 65 14.91 13.46 12.04
N LYS A 66 15.82 14.32 12.48
CA LYS A 66 16.23 15.52 11.75
C LYS A 66 17.49 15.25 10.92
N GLY A 67 17.69 16.06 9.88
CA GLY A 67 18.86 16.01 9.00
C GLY A 67 18.53 15.46 7.61
N HIS A 68 19.55 15.36 6.76
CA HIS A 68 19.44 14.67 5.48
C HIS A 68 19.64 13.17 5.73
N ILE A 69 18.55 12.42 5.72
CA ILE A 69 18.51 11.02 6.14
C ILE A 69 17.78 10.18 5.10
N ALA A 70 18.08 8.89 5.10
CA ALA A 70 17.31 7.89 4.36
C ALA A 70 16.53 7.00 5.33
N VAL A 71 15.21 7.03 5.23
CA VAL A 71 14.34 6.20 6.08
C VAL A 71 14.35 4.77 5.55
N LYS A 72 14.76 3.82 6.40
CA LYS A 72 14.73 2.39 6.12
C LYS A 72 13.39 1.76 6.49
N SER A 73 12.79 2.18 7.60
CA SER A 73 11.47 1.69 8.02
C SER A 73 10.76 2.69 8.92
N PHE A 74 9.43 2.69 8.82
CA PHE A 74 8.53 3.33 9.77
C PHE A 74 7.51 2.28 10.20
N ASN A 75 7.57 1.87 11.46
CA ASN A 75 6.66 0.88 12.01
C ASN A 75 5.81 1.54 13.07
N ALA A 76 4.49 1.44 12.98
CA ALA A 76 3.57 2.05 13.92
C ALA A 76 2.61 1.03 14.52
N GLU A 77 2.29 1.23 15.80
CA GLU A 77 1.34 0.44 16.56
C GLU A 77 0.52 1.34 17.50
N VAL A 78 -0.68 0.90 17.90
CA VAL A 78 -1.46 1.59 18.93
C VAL A 78 -0.99 1.13 20.29
N VAL A 79 -0.73 2.09 21.17
CA VAL A 79 -0.42 1.83 22.57
C VAL A 79 -1.35 2.60 23.50
N ASP A 80 -1.48 2.12 24.73
CA ASP A 80 -2.22 2.78 25.80
C ASP A 80 -1.39 3.90 26.49
N GLU A 81 -1.90 4.41 27.62
CA GLU A 81 -1.22 5.44 28.42
C GLU A 81 0.07 4.94 29.10
N ALA A 82 0.20 3.65 29.37
CA ALA A 82 1.42 3.04 29.91
C ALA A 82 2.47 2.78 28.81
N GLY A 83 2.06 2.82 27.53
CA GLY A 83 2.90 2.52 26.38
C GLY A 83 2.84 1.07 25.92
N ASP A 84 1.91 0.30 26.49
CA ASP A 84 1.69 -1.10 26.18
C ASP A 84 0.84 -1.26 24.91
N PRO A 85 1.15 -2.23 24.03
CA PRO A 85 0.38 -2.46 22.81
C PRO A 85 -1.09 -2.78 23.11
N VAL A 86 -2.00 -2.08 22.42
CA VAL A 86 -3.44 -2.30 22.52
C VAL A 86 -3.84 -3.47 21.61
N SER A 87 -4.70 -4.36 22.11
CA SER A 87 -5.18 -5.51 21.33
C SER A 87 -5.99 -5.06 20.11
N LEU A 88 -5.89 -5.82 19.01
CA LEU A 88 -6.70 -5.57 17.81
C LEU A 88 -8.20 -5.72 18.08
N GLN A 89 -8.58 -6.54 19.06
CA GLN A 89 -9.97 -6.68 19.53
C GLN A 89 -10.51 -5.39 20.16
N GLU A 90 -9.59 -4.53 20.62
CA GLU A 90 -9.90 -3.30 21.31
C GLU A 90 -9.80 -2.12 20.36
N THR A 91 -8.64 -1.88 19.74
CA THR A 91 -8.40 -0.78 18.81
C THR A 91 -7.61 -1.25 17.61
N TYR A 92 -7.97 -0.76 16.44
CA TYR A 92 -7.29 -1.10 15.20
C TYR A 92 -6.88 0.14 14.42
N VAL A 93 -5.63 0.17 13.94
CA VAL A 93 -5.19 1.18 12.96
C VAL A 93 -5.60 0.72 11.58
N HIS A 94 -6.57 1.39 10.98
CA HIS A 94 -6.99 1.05 9.62
C HIS A 94 -6.01 1.56 8.56
N HIS A 95 -5.53 2.80 8.69
CA HIS A 95 -4.50 3.40 7.83
C HIS A 95 -3.59 4.31 8.62
N TRP A 96 -2.33 4.42 8.20
CA TRP A 96 -1.48 5.54 8.55
C TRP A 96 -0.60 5.95 7.37
N PHE A 97 -0.37 7.26 7.28
CA PHE A 97 0.45 7.86 6.24
C PHE A 97 1.45 8.80 6.91
N ALA A 98 2.73 8.69 6.57
CA ALA A 98 3.72 9.69 6.90
C ALA A 98 4.11 10.42 5.62
N VAL A 99 3.85 11.73 5.57
CA VAL A 99 4.11 12.56 4.39
C VAL A 99 5.11 13.63 4.77
N ARG A 100 6.10 13.86 3.90
CA ARG A 100 7.04 14.97 4.07
C ARG A 100 6.31 16.31 3.97
N TYR A 101 6.33 17.08 5.06
CA TYR A 101 5.60 18.34 5.21
C TYR A 101 6.23 19.51 4.42
N TYR A 102 7.56 19.57 4.34
CA TYR A 102 8.32 20.63 3.65
C TYR A 102 8.80 20.20 2.24
N GLN A 103 7.88 19.94 1.32
CA GLN A 103 8.23 19.60 -0.07
C GLN A 103 7.38 20.37 -1.08
N ASN A 104 7.96 20.64 -2.24
CA ASN A 104 7.30 21.32 -3.36
C ASN A 104 6.15 20.46 -3.92
N LYS A 105 5.09 21.09 -4.46
CA LYS A 105 3.82 20.43 -4.84
C LYS A 105 3.91 19.27 -5.86
N VAL A 106 5.07 19.06 -6.48
CA VAL A 106 5.27 18.17 -7.65
C VAL A 106 5.61 16.72 -7.25
N SER A 107 6.17 16.48 -6.06
CA SER A 107 6.44 15.13 -5.56
C SER A 107 6.43 15.11 -4.03
N LYS A 108 5.64 14.20 -3.45
CA LYS A 108 5.62 13.98 -2.00
C LYS A 108 6.32 12.66 -1.71
N ASP A 109 7.29 12.69 -0.81
CA ASP A 109 7.80 11.46 -0.19
C ASP A 109 6.72 10.98 0.79
N ILE A 110 6.14 9.81 0.52
CA ILE A 110 5.06 9.23 1.32
C ILE A 110 5.48 7.85 1.79
N ILE A 111 5.33 7.58 3.09
CA ILE A 111 5.36 6.23 3.65
C ILE A 111 3.92 5.83 3.94
N ILE A 112 3.51 4.67 3.43
CA ILE A 112 2.12 4.22 3.44
C ILE A 112 2.07 2.85 4.10
N ALA A 113 1.20 2.69 5.09
CA ALA A 113 0.70 1.39 5.48
C ALA A 113 -0.81 1.48 5.68
N GLY A 114 -1.50 0.45 5.21
CA GLY A 114 -2.94 0.47 5.14
C GLY A 114 -3.50 -0.92 5.13
N ASN A 115 -4.63 -1.06 5.81
CA ASN A 115 -5.44 -2.24 5.76
C ASN A 115 -6.57 -2.06 4.73
N SER A 116 -7.20 -3.18 4.37
CA SER A 116 -8.21 -3.24 3.34
C SER A 116 -9.55 -3.61 3.95
N GLY A 117 -10.58 -2.78 3.72
CA GLY A 117 -11.97 -3.14 3.95
C GLY A 117 -12.71 -2.22 4.91
N LEU A 118 -13.86 -1.72 4.46
CA LEU A 118 -14.82 -0.97 5.28
C LEU A 118 -16.22 -1.51 5.04
N ILE A 119 -16.98 -1.72 6.12
CA ILE A 119 -18.38 -2.16 6.08
C ILE A 119 -19.26 -1.03 6.57
N CYS A 120 -20.07 -0.45 5.69
CA CYS A 120 -20.90 0.69 6.06
C CYS A 120 -22.10 0.31 6.92
N ASN A 121 -22.61 -0.91 6.83
CA ASN A 121 -23.79 -1.36 7.59
C ASN A 121 -23.61 -1.32 9.12
N LEU A 122 -22.37 -1.24 9.59
CA LEU A 122 -22.04 -1.09 11.00
C LEU A 122 -22.14 0.36 11.47
N TYR A 123 -22.17 1.35 10.58
CA TYR A 123 -22.24 2.76 10.93
C TYR A 123 -23.66 3.27 10.72
N ASN A 124 -24.20 4.01 11.69
CA ASN A 124 -25.51 4.67 11.55
C ASN A 124 -25.33 6.06 10.92
N VAL A 125 -24.86 6.10 9.67
CA VAL A 125 -24.56 7.34 8.94
C VAL A 125 -25.37 7.43 7.65
N THR A 126 -25.89 8.62 7.37
CA THR A 126 -26.68 8.92 6.15
C THR A 126 -26.01 9.97 5.26
N VAL A 127 -24.93 10.58 5.73
CA VAL A 127 -24.14 11.60 5.02
C VAL A 127 -22.65 11.29 5.09
N ASP A 128 -21.90 11.71 4.07
CA ASP A 128 -20.44 11.64 4.03
C ASP A 128 -19.77 12.72 4.90
N LYS A 129 -18.43 12.72 4.93
CA LYS A 129 -17.62 13.69 5.69
C LYS A 129 -17.86 15.17 5.31
N ASP A 130 -18.36 15.41 4.11
CA ASP A 130 -18.63 16.75 3.57
C ASP A 130 -20.13 17.13 3.73
N GLY A 131 -20.91 16.31 4.45
CA GLY A 131 -22.33 16.52 4.71
C GLY A 131 -23.25 16.12 3.56
N ARG A 132 -22.75 15.42 2.54
CA ARG A 132 -23.53 15.05 1.36
C ARG A 132 -24.28 13.73 1.60
N PRO A 133 -25.54 13.59 1.17
CA PRO A 133 -26.30 12.35 1.35
C PRO A 133 -25.61 11.14 0.71
N LEU A 134 -25.53 10.04 1.46
CA LEU A 134 -25.11 8.74 0.93
C LEU A 134 -26.19 8.18 0.00
N ARG A 135 -25.77 7.44 -1.02
CA ARG A 135 -26.72 6.78 -1.93
C ARG A 135 -27.50 5.70 -1.16
N PRO A 136 -28.81 5.49 -1.42
CA PRO A 136 -29.63 4.52 -0.68
C PRO A 136 -29.08 3.08 -0.65
N ASN A 137 -28.34 2.68 -1.69
CA ASN A 137 -27.77 1.33 -1.82
C ASN A 137 -26.25 1.28 -1.51
N TYR A 138 -25.68 2.30 -0.88
CA TYR A 138 -24.26 2.33 -0.51
C TYR A 138 -24.00 1.48 0.73
N VAL A 139 -23.54 0.25 0.51
CA VAL A 139 -23.37 -0.77 1.57
C VAL A 139 -21.92 -0.94 2.04
N GLY A 140 -20.98 -0.30 1.34
CA GLY A 140 -19.55 -0.40 1.59
C GLY A 140 -18.78 0.70 0.85
N GLY A 141 -17.67 1.13 1.44
CA GLY A 141 -16.75 2.14 0.91
C GLY A 141 -16.25 3.14 1.96
N LEU A 142 -15.55 4.18 1.52
CA LEU A 142 -14.84 5.21 2.28
C LEU A 142 -15.77 6.24 2.92
N TYR A 143 -16.96 6.49 2.36
CA TYR A 143 -17.80 7.61 2.78
C TYR A 143 -18.53 7.39 4.11
N CYS A 144 -18.56 6.18 4.65
CA CYS A 144 -19.26 5.86 5.89
C CYS A 144 -18.36 5.82 7.13
N CYS A 145 -17.04 5.95 6.97
CA CYS A 145 -16.06 5.85 8.05
C CYS A 145 -15.13 7.06 8.02
N TYR A 146 -15.50 8.10 8.78
CA TYR A 146 -14.75 9.35 8.89
C TYR A 146 -14.63 9.78 10.36
N ASP A 147 -13.80 10.80 10.62
CA ASP A 147 -13.54 11.26 11.99
C ASP A 147 -14.86 11.58 12.71
N GLY A 148 -15.03 11.03 13.91
CA GLY A 148 -16.19 11.28 14.75
C GLY A 148 -17.40 10.38 14.47
N THR A 149 -17.37 9.51 13.45
CA THR A 149 -18.41 8.48 13.33
C THR A 149 -18.25 7.40 14.39
N GLN A 150 -19.34 6.69 14.69
CA GLN A 150 -19.35 5.59 15.65
C GLN A 150 -20.07 4.38 15.04
N CYS A 151 -19.44 3.22 15.08
CA CYS A 151 -20.07 1.98 14.68
C CYS A 151 -21.00 1.44 15.77
N LYS A 152 -21.92 0.56 15.40
CA LYS A 152 -22.85 -0.11 16.32
C LYS A 152 -22.06 -0.93 17.34
N VAL A 153 -22.30 -0.64 18.61
CA VAL A 153 -21.70 -1.35 19.74
C VAL A 153 -22.72 -2.35 20.29
N LYS A 154 -22.26 -3.50 20.79
CA LYS A 154 -23.13 -4.49 21.44
C LYS A 154 -23.81 -3.89 22.68
N ASN A 155 -25.04 -4.32 22.95
CA ASN A 155 -25.78 -3.92 24.15
C ASN A 155 -25.01 -4.28 25.42
N GLY A 156 -25.00 -3.38 26.41
CA GLY A 156 -24.34 -3.56 27.70
C GLY A 156 -22.85 -3.17 27.72
N VAL A 157 -22.25 -2.78 26.60
CA VAL A 157 -20.90 -2.20 26.59
C VAL A 157 -20.93 -0.83 27.27
N ARG A 158 -20.10 -0.64 28.29
CA ARG A 158 -19.99 0.62 29.01
C ARG A 158 -19.36 1.68 28.10
N ASN A 159 -19.94 2.86 28.03
CA ASN A 159 -19.42 3.99 27.27
C ASN A 159 -18.28 4.68 28.02
N VAL A 160 -17.13 4.00 28.15
CA VAL A 160 -15.95 4.51 28.84
C VAL A 160 -14.93 4.93 27.79
N SER A 161 -14.44 6.17 27.90
CA SER A 161 -13.35 6.64 27.06
C SER A 161 -12.03 6.01 27.47
N ARG A 162 -11.17 5.74 26.50
CA ARG A 162 -9.75 5.41 26.71
C ARG A 162 -8.88 6.38 25.92
N ASN A 163 -7.68 6.60 26.41
CA ASN A 163 -6.67 7.35 25.69
C ASN A 163 -5.67 6.37 25.08
N VAL A 164 -5.42 6.54 23.79
CA VAL A 164 -4.43 5.76 23.05
C VAL A 164 -3.49 6.69 22.29
N TYR A 165 -2.36 6.15 21.87
CA TYR A 165 -1.33 6.85 21.11
C TYR A 165 -0.87 5.98 19.95
N LEU A 166 -0.42 6.61 18.87
CA LEU A 166 0.34 5.93 17.83
C LEU A 166 1.81 5.96 18.23
N LYS A 167 2.35 4.81 18.65
CA LYS A 167 3.79 4.64 18.89
C LYS A 167 4.43 4.23 17.58
N TYR A 168 5.41 5.00 17.13
CA TYR A 168 6.08 4.72 15.87
C TYR A 168 7.60 4.69 16.02
N THR A 169 8.20 3.66 15.45
CA THR A 169 9.64 3.44 15.40
C THR A 169 10.14 3.78 14.01
N VAL A 170 11.03 4.77 13.93
CA VAL A 170 11.71 5.14 12.69
C VAL A 170 13.10 4.54 12.73
N LYS A 171 13.48 3.80 11.69
CA LYS A 171 14.86 3.39 11.45
C LYS A 171 15.40 4.10 10.22
N TRP A 172 16.59 4.66 10.32
CA TRP A 172 17.18 5.47 9.25
C TRP A 172 18.71 5.38 9.26
N VAL A 173 19.31 5.81 8.16
CA VAL A 173 20.75 6.06 8.06
C VAL A 173 20.98 7.52 7.66
N ASP A 174 22.18 8.03 7.91
CA ASP A 174 22.58 9.33 7.35
C ASP A 174 22.66 9.23 5.83
N TRP A 175 22.26 10.28 5.12
CA TRP A 175 22.31 10.31 3.67
C TRP A 175 23.75 10.14 3.14
N SER A 176 23.90 9.38 2.06
CA SER A 176 25.13 9.27 1.28
C SER A 176 24.80 9.10 -0.20
N ASP A 177 25.77 9.39 -1.08
CA ASP A 177 25.58 9.31 -2.53
C ASP A 177 25.31 7.89 -3.04
N SER A 178 25.54 6.88 -2.21
CA SER A 178 25.17 5.49 -2.48
C SER A 178 23.68 5.17 -2.29
N ILE A 179 22.89 6.12 -1.78
CA ILE A 179 21.46 5.94 -1.51
C ILE A 179 20.66 6.47 -2.68
N VAL A 180 19.85 5.59 -3.27
CA VAL A 180 18.94 5.95 -4.37
C VAL A 180 17.57 6.32 -3.79
N PRO A 181 17.05 7.53 -4.06
CA PRO A 181 15.69 7.90 -3.67
C PRO A 181 14.65 6.98 -4.33
N VAL A 182 13.56 6.72 -3.60
CA VAL A 182 12.40 5.98 -4.11
C VAL A 182 11.24 6.95 -4.26
N LYS A 183 10.57 6.91 -5.42
CA LYS A 183 9.30 7.59 -5.66
C LYS A 183 8.14 6.64 -5.48
N VAL A 184 7.07 7.15 -4.88
CA VAL A 184 5.81 6.42 -4.68
C VAL A 184 4.81 6.86 -5.74
N PHE A 185 4.29 5.90 -6.48
CA PHE A 185 3.24 6.08 -7.47
C PHE A 185 1.98 5.36 -6.98
N ILE A 186 0.83 6.02 -7.12
CA ILE A 186 -0.48 5.45 -6.80
C ILE A 186 -1.27 5.45 -8.10
N PHE A 187 -1.55 4.26 -8.61
CA PHE A 187 -2.40 4.06 -9.77
C PHE A 187 -3.84 3.88 -9.29
N ASP A 188 -4.78 4.54 -9.98
CA ASP A 188 -6.21 4.39 -9.75
C ASP A 188 -6.88 3.93 -11.05
N VAL A 189 -7.53 2.77 -11.00
CA VAL A 189 -8.24 2.20 -12.15
C VAL A 189 -9.43 3.07 -12.60
N THR A 190 -9.85 4.03 -11.79
CA THR A 190 -10.92 4.99 -12.09
C THR A 190 -10.43 6.30 -12.71
N ASP A 191 -9.11 6.49 -12.81
CA ASP A 191 -8.53 7.69 -13.40
C ASP A 191 -8.96 7.88 -14.87
N THR A 192 -9.29 9.11 -15.24
CA THR A 192 -9.75 9.50 -16.58
C THR A 192 -8.65 10.14 -17.43
N TRP A 193 -7.39 10.06 -17.00
CA TRP A 193 -6.23 10.61 -17.72
C TRP A 193 -6.24 10.30 -19.22
N GLN A 194 -6.49 9.04 -19.61
CA GLN A 194 -6.46 8.62 -21.02
C GLN A 194 -7.45 9.37 -21.92
N HIS A 195 -8.57 9.82 -21.36
CA HIS A 195 -9.63 10.50 -22.11
C HIS A 195 -9.52 12.02 -22.07
N THR A 196 -8.88 12.57 -21.03
CA THR A 196 -8.94 14.00 -20.70
C THR A 196 -7.57 14.67 -20.69
N GLY A 197 -6.48 13.91 -20.65
CA GLY A 197 -5.13 14.43 -20.40
C GLY A 197 -4.97 15.05 -19.01
N ILE A 198 -5.91 14.80 -18.09
CA ILE A 198 -5.91 15.34 -16.72
C ILE A 198 -6.20 14.20 -15.75
N HIS A 199 -5.35 14.06 -14.73
CA HIS A 199 -5.57 13.07 -13.69
C HIS A 199 -6.81 13.44 -12.87
N LYS A 200 -7.83 12.58 -12.92
CA LYS A 200 -9.05 12.71 -12.14
C LYS A 200 -9.39 11.36 -11.53
N CYS A 201 -8.71 11.05 -10.43
CA CYS A 201 -8.91 9.86 -9.63
C CYS A 201 -10.25 9.95 -8.88
N LEU A 202 -11.16 9.00 -9.11
CA LEU A 202 -12.44 8.93 -8.41
C LEU A 202 -12.35 8.04 -7.16
N PHE A 203 -11.26 7.29 -6.99
CA PHE A 203 -10.95 6.35 -5.91
C PHE A 203 -11.89 5.14 -5.81
N GLU A 204 -13.19 5.37 -5.72
CA GLU A 204 -14.22 4.35 -5.56
C GLU A 204 -15.00 4.10 -6.84
N TYR A 205 -15.42 2.84 -7.04
CA TYR A 205 -16.40 2.47 -8.05
C TYR A 205 -17.26 1.30 -7.61
N ASP A 206 -18.35 1.05 -8.33
CA ASP A 206 -19.27 -0.06 -8.04
C ASP A 206 -19.03 -1.21 -9.03
N VAL A 207 -19.04 -2.45 -8.52
CA VAL A 207 -19.05 -3.67 -9.33
C VAL A 207 -20.49 -4.20 -9.35
N LYS A 208 -21.10 -4.15 -10.53
CA LYS A 208 -22.45 -4.67 -10.73
C LYS A 208 -22.45 -6.19 -10.72
N LYS A 209 -23.55 -6.78 -10.24
CA LYS A 209 -23.78 -8.22 -10.36
C LYS A 209 -23.91 -8.59 -11.84
N SER A 210 -23.16 -9.60 -12.27
CA SER A 210 -23.25 -10.12 -13.64
C SER A 210 -24.51 -10.97 -13.82
N THR A 211 -25.29 -10.67 -14.85
CA THR A 211 -26.46 -11.49 -15.28
C THR A 211 -26.06 -12.52 -16.34
N THR A 212 -25.02 -12.23 -17.14
CA THR A 212 -24.51 -13.12 -18.20
C THR A 212 -23.50 -14.14 -17.70
N GLY A 213 -22.90 -13.93 -16.52
CA GLY A 213 -21.96 -14.86 -15.88
C GLY A 213 -22.57 -16.23 -15.55
N VAL A 214 -23.90 -16.33 -15.52
CA VAL A 214 -24.64 -17.60 -15.35
C VAL A 214 -24.43 -18.53 -16.56
N ALA A 215 -24.41 -17.98 -17.77
CA ALA A 215 -24.27 -18.78 -18.99
C ALA A 215 -22.83 -19.23 -19.25
N THR A 216 -21.84 -18.43 -18.82
CA THR A 216 -20.41 -18.68 -19.09
C THR A 216 -19.65 -19.20 -17.85
N ASN A 217 -20.31 -19.29 -16.70
CA ASN A 217 -19.70 -19.49 -15.38
C ASN A 217 -18.53 -18.52 -15.07
N ASN A 218 -18.46 -17.38 -15.76
CA ASN A 218 -17.42 -16.37 -15.58
C ASN A 218 -18.02 -15.15 -14.87
N TYR A 219 -17.63 -14.97 -13.60
CA TYR A 219 -18.05 -13.86 -12.75
C TYR A 219 -16.89 -12.91 -12.45
N THR A 220 -16.03 -12.67 -13.43
CA THR A 220 -14.93 -11.71 -13.29
C THR A 220 -15.35 -10.37 -13.89
N SER A 221 -15.24 -9.31 -13.10
CA SER A 221 -15.31 -7.93 -13.56
C SER A 221 -13.91 -7.34 -13.51
N SER A 222 -13.37 -7.06 -14.69
CA SER A 222 -12.06 -6.45 -14.86
C SER A 222 -12.24 -5.00 -15.26
N ARG A 223 -11.46 -4.12 -14.63
CA ARG A 223 -11.35 -2.72 -15.04
C ARG A 223 -9.89 -2.40 -15.29
N ARG A 224 -9.62 -1.61 -16.32
CA ARG A 224 -8.26 -1.21 -16.70
C ARG A 224 -8.15 0.30 -16.81
N SER A 225 -6.95 0.81 -16.51
CA SER A 225 -6.53 2.19 -16.78
C SER A 225 -5.06 2.16 -17.15
N SER A 226 -4.63 2.98 -18.09
CA SER A 226 -3.22 3.10 -18.47
C SER A 226 -2.73 4.53 -18.42
N VAL A 227 -1.46 4.70 -18.08
CA VAL A 227 -0.82 6.01 -17.95
C VAL A 227 0.60 5.93 -18.49
N SER A 228 1.08 7.01 -19.09
CA SER A 228 2.48 7.15 -19.48
C SER A 228 3.31 7.46 -18.24
N PHE A 229 4.32 6.63 -17.97
CA PHE A 229 5.10 6.72 -16.75
C PHE A 229 6.09 7.90 -16.81
N PRO A 230 6.11 8.81 -15.82
CA PRO A 230 6.78 10.11 -15.97
C PRO A 230 8.31 10.05 -15.85
N THR A 231 8.86 8.97 -15.30
CA THR A 231 10.29 8.83 -14.94
C THR A 231 10.78 7.42 -15.28
N ALA A 232 12.07 7.24 -15.53
CA ALA A 232 12.64 5.89 -15.64
C ALA A 232 13.10 5.39 -14.27
N GLY A 233 13.02 4.08 -14.02
CA GLY A 233 13.49 3.53 -12.76
C GLY A 233 13.27 2.04 -12.57
N ASP A 234 13.79 1.54 -11.45
CA ASP A 234 13.69 0.16 -11.02
C ASP A 234 12.55 0.00 -10.03
N VAL A 235 11.64 -0.94 -10.29
CA VAL A 235 10.58 -1.27 -9.35
C VAL A 235 11.22 -1.95 -8.14
N VAL A 236 10.94 -1.45 -6.94
CA VAL A 236 11.48 -2.01 -5.69
C VAL A 236 10.41 -2.67 -4.84
N TYR A 237 9.17 -2.19 -4.91
CA TYR A 237 8.07 -2.74 -4.13
C TYR A 237 6.73 -2.34 -4.74
N GLY A 238 5.70 -3.15 -4.55
CA GLY A 238 4.34 -2.75 -4.90
C GLY A 238 3.28 -3.65 -4.30
N PHE A 239 2.08 -3.12 -4.17
CA PHE A 239 0.91 -3.87 -3.71
C PHE A 239 -0.36 -3.18 -4.18
N ALA A 240 -1.44 -3.96 -4.34
CA ALA A 240 -2.75 -3.41 -4.63
C ALA A 240 -3.54 -3.21 -3.34
N GLN A 241 -4.50 -2.29 -3.38
CA GLN A 241 -5.51 -2.12 -2.35
C GLN A 241 -6.88 -2.37 -2.98
N GLN A 242 -7.55 -3.40 -2.49
CA GLN A 242 -8.88 -3.83 -2.92
C GLN A 242 -9.75 -4.10 -1.68
N TYR A 243 -11.06 -3.94 -1.83
CA TYR A 243 -12.06 -4.28 -0.82
C TYR A 243 -12.71 -5.62 -1.12
N ILE A 244 -13.59 -6.05 -0.21
CA ILE A 244 -14.34 -7.31 -0.31
C ILE A 244 -14.87 -7.55 -1.73
N GLY A 245 -14.58 -8.72 -2.29
CA GLY A 245 -14.89 -9.09 -3.67
C GLY A 245 -13.71 -8.96 -4.63
N GLY A 246 -12.62 -8.30 -4.24
CA GLY A 246 -11.40 -8.24 -5.03
C GLY A 246 -10.85 -9.66 -5.28
N THR A 247 -10.35 -9.90 -6.49
CA THR A 247 -9.70 -11.17 -6.87
C THR A 247 -8.24 -10.99 -7.26
N GLY A 248 -7.75 -9.76 -7.23
CA GLY A 248 -6.36 -9.38 -7.51
C GLY A 248 -6.27 -8.20 -8.46
N ALA A 249 -5.08 -7.61 -8.50
CA ALA A 249 -4.73 -6.58 -9.45
C ALA A 249 -3.30 -6.76 -9.94
N SER A 250 -3.02 -6.30 -11.15
CA SER A 250 -1.72 -6.40 -11.80
C SER A 250 -1.39 -5.11 -12.55
N LEU A 251 -0.11 -4.76 -12.54
CA LEU A 251 0.48 -3.75 -13.41
C LEU A 251 1.20 -4.45 -14.56
N TYR A 252 0.95 -3.96 -15.78
CA TYR A 252 1.55 -4.45 -17.01
C TYR A 252 2.35 -3.34 -17.69
N GLY A 253 3.51 -3.70 -18.25
CA GLY A 253 4.25 -2.84 -19.16
C GLY A 253 3.60 -2.78 -20.53
N GLU A 254 4.11 -1.89 -21.37
CA GLU A 254 3.57 -1.65 -22.72
C GLU A 254 3.72 -2.89 -23.63
N ASP A 255 4.76 -3.68 -23.41
CA ASP A 255 5.03 -4.96 -24.06
C ASP A 255 4.21 -6.14 -23.50
N GLY A 256 3.28 -5.87 -22.57
CA GLY A 256 2.43 -6.86 -21.92
C GLY A 256 3.11 -7.64 -20.79
N ARG A 257 4.38 -7.36 -20.45
CA ARG A 257 5.04 -8.02 -19.32
C ARG A 257 4.36 -7.65 -18.00
N VAL A 258 4.35 -8.58 -17.06
CA VAL A 258 3.89 -8.29 -15.69
C VAL A 258 4.97 -7.51 -14.95
N ILE A 259 4.66 -6.28 -14.55
CA ILE A 259 5.53 -5.46 -13.70
C ILE A 259 5.40 -5.92 -12.25
N CYS A 260 4.15 -6.05 -11.77
CA CYS A 260 3.85 -6.43 -10.40
C CYS A 260 2.42 -6.98 -10.33
N SER A 261 2.21 -8.01 -9.52
CA SER A 261 0.88 -8.56 -9.25
C SER A 261 0.66 -8.66 -7.74
N SER A 262 -0.57 -8.36 -7.33
CA SER A 262 -0.99 -8.39 -5.94
C SER A 262 -2.31 -9.14 -5.83
N LYS A 263 -2.33 -10.17 -4.98
CA LYS A 263 -3.47 -11.04 -4.74
C LYS A 263 -4.04 -10.82 -3.34
N PRO A 264 -5.36 -10.83 -3.19
CA PRO A 264 -5.98 -10.71 -1.89
C PRO A 264 -5.73 -11.94 -1.03
N ILE A 265 -5.48 -11.69 0.25
CA ILE A 265 -5.44 -12.68 1.31
C ILE A 265 -6.77 -12.56 2.03
N TYR A 266 -7.61 -13.60 1.90
CA TYR A 266 -8.89 -13.66 2.58
C TYR A 266 -8.75 -14.31 3.94
N GLY A 267 -9.45 -13.74 4.92
CA GLY A 267 -9.57 -14.33 6.26
C GLY A 267 -10.25 -15.69 6.21
N LYS A 268 -9.99 -16.53 7.21
CA LYS A 268 -10.50 -17.91 7.29
C LYS A 268 -11.29 -18.20 8.56
N GLY A 269 -11.19 -17.35 9.56
CA GLY A 269 -11.76 -17.55 10.88
C GLY A 269 -12.83 -16.53 11.24
N ASN A 270 -13.06 -16.43 12.55
CA ASN A 270 -13.93 -15.42 13.16
C ASN A 270 -13.14 -14.48 14.08
N ASP A 271 -11.81 -14.62 14.09
CA ASP A 271 -10.92 -13.79 14.89
C ASP A 271 -10.73 -12.42 14.22
N VAL A 272 -10.49 -11.40 15.05
CA VAL A 272 -10.28 -10.03 14.57
C VAL A 272 -9.03 -9.97 13.69
N GLY A 273 -9.19 -9.55 12.44
CA GLY A 273 -8.11 -9.54 11.44
C GLY A 273 -7.92 -10.85 10.67
N ASP A 274 -8.76 -11.87 10.88
CA ASP A 274 -8.82 -13.10 10.07
C ASP A 274 -10.26 -13.44 9.67
N GLU A 275 -11.15 -12.45 9.54
CA GLU A 275 -12.57 -12.67 9.32
C GLU A 275 -12.87 -13.29 7.95
N ALA A 276 -13.56 -14.44 7.97
CA ALA A 276 -13.94 -15.17 6.78
C ALA A 276 -14.76 -14.31 5.81
N GLY A 277 -14.34 -14.29 4.54
CA GLY A 277 -14.99 -13.52 3.48
C GLY A 277 -14.54 -12.06 3.37
N TYR A 278 -13.63 -11.60 4.23
CA TYR A 278 -12.98 -10.29 4.13
C TYR A 278 -11.55 -10.41 3.63
N ILE A 279 -11.09 -9.37 2.95
CA ILE A 279 -9.68 -9.23 2.58
C ILE A 279 -8.96 -8.71 3.81
N VAL A 280 -8.09 -9.53 4.40
CA VAL A 280 -7.31 -9.19 5.60
C VAL A 280 -5.88 -8.78 5.25
N GLY A 281 -5.49 -8.92 3.99
CA GLY A 281 -4.21 -8.47 3.48
C GLY A 281 -4.14 -8.58 1.97
N MET A 282 -3.06 -8.03 1.40
CA MET A 282 -2.76 -8.12 -0.02
C MET A 282 -1.32 -8.57 -0.18
N SER A 283 -1.06 -9.48 -1.12
CA SER A 283 0.30 -9.92 -1.40
C SER A 283 1.10 -8.75 -2.00
N THR A 284 2.38 -8.69 -1.66
CA THR A 284 3.28 -7.65 -2.16
C THR A 284 4.17 -8.21 -3.25
N CYS A 285 4.55 -7.41 -4.24
CA CYS A 285 5.69 -7.71 -5.08
C CYS A 285 6.94 -7.03 -4.53
N TYR A 286 8.04 -7.77 -4.54
CA TYR A 286 9.36 -7.30 -4.16
C TYR A 286 10.37 -7.90 -5.15
N PRO A 287 10.45 -7.35 -6.37
CA PRO A 287 11.30 -7.90 -7.41
C PRO A 287 12.78 -7.78 -7.00
N LYS A 288 13.63 -8.61 -7.63
CA LYS A 288 15.08 -8.49 -7.43
C LYS A 288 15.53 -7.10 -7.94
N PRO A 289 16.44 -6.40 -7.24
CA PRO A 289 16.95 -5.12 -7.70
C PRO A 289 17.41 -5.18 -9.17
N GLY A 290 16.96 -4.22 -9.98
CA GLY A 290 17.27 -4.14 -11.41
C GLY A 290 16.56 -5.15 -12.33
N SER A 291 15.78 -6.10 -11.81
CA SER A 291 15.12 -7.12 -12.64
C SER A 291 13.84 -6.63 -13.32
N VAL A 292 13.18 -5.62 -12.75
CA VAL A 292 11.97 -5.00 -13.31
C VAL A 292 12.21 -3.51 -13.42
N LYS A 293 12.35 -3.02 -14.65
CA LYS A 293 12.54 -1.60 -14.96
C LYS A 293 11.27 -1.03 -15.57
N ILE A 294 11.10 0.28 -15.49
CA ILE A 294 10.08 1.02 -16.25
C ILE A 294 10.81 2.16 -16.95
N ALA A 295 10.58 2.32 -18.25
CA ALA A 295 11.17 3.41 -19.01
C ALA A 295 10.34 4.69 -18.87
N LYS A 296 11.01 5.85 -18.99
CA LYS A 296 10.33 7.14 -19.07
C LYS A 296 9.47 7.16 -20.34
N GLY A 297 8.19 7.49 -20.18
CA GLY A 297 7.21 7.51 -21.26
C GLY A 297 6.51 6.18 -21.51
N GLU A 298 7.00 5.06 -20.94
CA GLU A 298 6.40 3.74 -21.10
C GLU A 298 4.95 3.73 -20.64
N THR A 299 4.07 3.12 -21.43
CA THR A 299 2.67 2.97 -21.03
C THR A 299 2.53 1.85 -20.01
N VAL A 300 2.16 2.20 -18.78
CA VAL A 300 1.86 1.23 -17.71
C VAL A 300 0.36 1.07 -17.57
N THR A 301 -0.12 -0.17 -17.61
CA THR A 301 -1.54 -0.50 -17.48
C THR A 301 -1.83 -1.18 -16.15
N LEU A 302 -2.71 -0.59 -15.35
CA LEU A 302 -3.31 -1.21 -14.18
C LEU A 302 -4.55 -2.00 -14.61
N GLU A 303 -4.64 -3.26 -14.18
CA GLU A 303 -5.85 -4.06 -14.19
C GLU A 303 -6.27 -4.40 -12.76
N SER A 304 -7.52 -4.10 -12.41
CA SER A 304 -8.14 -4.50 -11.15
C SER A 304 -9.29 -5.45 -11.40
N ASN A 305 -9.24 -6.63 -10.78
CA ASN A 305 -10.21 -7.70 -10.95
C ASN A 305 -11.04 -7.89 -9.68
N TYR A 306 -12.35 -8.05 -9.87
CA TYR A 306 -13.34 -8.30 -8.84
C TYR A 306 -14.29 -9.44 -9.23
N SER A 307 -14.86 -10.10 -8.22
CA SER A 307 -15.99 -10.99 -8.40
C SER A 307 -17.26 -10.18 -8.64
N SER A 308 -18.00 -10.53 -9.68
CA SER A 308 -19.34 -10.00 -9.99
C SER A 308 -20.46 -10.98 -9.65
N LYS A 309 -20.20 -12.00 -8.82
CA LYS A 309 -21.23 -12.95 -8.32
C LYS A 309 -22.32 -12.23 -7.53
N LYS A 310 -21.92 -11.19 -6.79
CA LYS A 310 -22.80 -10.27 -6.08
C LYS A 310 -22.41 -8.83 -6.45
N MET A 311 -23.29 -7.90 -6.12
CA MET A 311 -22.98 -6.48 -6.25
C MET A 311 -22.01 -6.08 -5.13
N HIS A 312 -21.04 -5.23 -5.48
CA HIS A 312 -20.14 -4.58 -4.54
C HIS A 312 -20.19 -3.08 -4.79
N THR A 313 -20.39 -2.28 -3.75
CA THR A 313 -20.36 -0.81 -3.85
C THR A 313 -19.10 -0.26 -3.23
N GLY A 314 -18.65 0.88 -3.72
CA GLY A 314 -17.53 1.61 -3.11
C GLY A 314 -16.24 0.79 -3.03
N VAL A 315 -15.94 -0.01 -4.05
CA VAL A 315 -14.71 -0.81 -4.08
C VAL A 315 -13.53 0.03 -4.55
N LEU A 316 -12.33 -0.34 -4.11
CA LEU A 316 -11.09 0.29 -4.56
C LEU A 316 -10.40 -0.51 -5.66
N GLY A 317 -9.72 0.19 -6.57
CA GLY A 317 -8.84 -0.41 -7.55
C GLY A 317 -7.53 0.35 -7.59
N LEU A 318 -6.87 0.45 -6.44
CA LEU A 318 -5.63 1.19 -6.30
C LEU A 318 -4.42 0.25 -6.36
N PHE A 319 -3.31 0.75 -6.89
CA PHE A 319 -2.03 0.06 -6.88
C PHE A 319 -0.92 1.01 -6.45
N TYR A 320 -0.21 0.66 -5.38
CA TYR A 320 0.94 1.40 -4.89
C TYR A 320 2.20 0.78 -5.46
N LEU A 321 3.05 1.60 -6.07
CA LEU A 321 4.31 1.17 -6.68
C LEU A 321 5.44 2.09 -6.20
N LEU A 322 6.50 1.49 -5.69
CA LEU A 322 7.73 2.16 -5.31
C LEU A 322 8.76 1.92 -6.41
N VAL A 323 9.32 3.00 -6.93
CA VAL A 323 10.31 2.97 -8.01
C VAL A 323 11.54 3.76 -7.57
N ALA A 324 12.71 3.10 -7.58
CA ALA A 324 13.99 3.76 -7.42
C ALA A 324 14.37 4.41 -8.75
N GLU A 325 14.54 5.73 -8.76
CA GLU A 325 14.84 6.42 -10.03
C GLU A 325 16.22 6.05 -10.56
N SER A 326 16.27 5.74 -11.84
CA SER A 326 17.54 5.62 -12.57
C SER A 326 17.93 7.01 -13.03
N SER A 327 19.11 7.47 -12.60
CA SER A 327 19.75 8.70 -13.10
C SER A 327 20.03 8.63 -14.60
#